data_AF-A0A6I7P2Y5-F1
#
_entry.id   AF-A0A6I7P2Y5-F1
#
_cell.length_a   1.000
_cell.length_b   1.000
_cell.length_c   1.000
_cell.angle_alpha   90.00
_cell.angle_beta   90.00
_cell.angle_gamma   90.00
#
_symmetry.space_group_name_H-M   'P 1'
#
loop_
_entity.id
_entity.type
_entity.pdbx_description
1 polymer ?
#
loop_
_entity_poly.entity_id
_entity_poly.type
_entity_poly.pdbx_seq_one_letter_code
_entity_poly.pdbx_strand_id
1 'polypeptide(L)' 'MDAPELLATILANRNACIQQGDRPSRVFLSRDQYRTVRQWHAGLGTLTEPSVDYVGEYCILGLDVYDDPEGSLRVE' A
#
# COMPACT_ATOMS: atom_id res chain seq x y z
N MET A 1 0.07 -4.23 13.69
CA MET A 1 0.90 -4.20 12.48
C MET A 1 1.11 -2.75 12.15
N ASP A 2 2.36 -2.33 12.11
CA ASP A 2 2.72 -0.92 11.90
C ASP A 2 2.85 -0.60 10.41
N ALA A 3 2.90 0.69 10.06
CA ALA A 3 2.94 1.12 8.65
C ALA A 3 4.10 0.50 7.83
N PRO A 4 5.34 0.40 8.34
CA PRO A 4 6.43 -0.24 7.58
C PRO A 4 6.17 -1.72 7.31
N GLU A 5 5.58 -2.44 8.26
CA GLU A 5 5.21 -3.84 8.09
C GLU A 5 4.11 -3.99 7.03
N LEU A 6 3.08 -3.14 7.07
CA LEU A 6 2.02 -3.11 6.07
C LEU A 6 2.59 -2.88 4.66
N LEU A 7 3.46 -1.89 4.50
CA LEU A 7 4.10 -1.59 3.22
C LEU A 7 4.97 -2.76 2.72
N ALA A 8 5.73 -3.40 3.62
CA ALA A 8 6.52 -4.57 3.28
C ALA A 8 5.65 -5.75 2.83
N THR A 9 4.50 -5.98 3.48
CA THR A 9 3.55 -7.02 3.08
C THR A 9 2.92 -6.72 1.72
N ILE A 10 2.50 -5.47 1.47
CA ILE A 10 1.96 -5.06 0.16
C ILE A 10 3.00 -5.28 -0.94
N LEU A 11 4.26 -4.89 -0.70
CA LEU A 11 5.35 -5.08 -1.65
C LEU A 11 5.64 -6.56 -1.91
N ALA A 12 5.64 -7.40 -0.88
CA ALA A 12 5.83 -8.83 -1.01
C ALA A 12 4.71 -9.48 -1.86
N ASN A 13 3.45 -9.15 -1.57
CA ASN A 13 2.30 -9.66 -2.33
C ASN A 13 2.33 -9.19 -3.79
N ARG A 14 2.63 -7.91 -4.03
CA ARG A 14 2.81 -7.37 -5.40
C ARG A 14 3.89 -8.12 -6.16
N ASN A 15 5.04 -8.35 -5.55
CA ASN A 15 6.14 -9.08 -6.20
C ASN A 15 5.77 -10.53 -6.49
N ALA A 16 5.02 -11.19 -5.60
CA ALA A 16 4.53 -12.54 -5.82
C ALA A 16 3.59 -12.62 -7.04
N CYS A 17 2.63 -11.69 -7.17
CA CYS A 17 1.76 -11.59 -8.34
C CYS A 17 2.58 -11.37 -9.63
N ILE A 18 3.54 -10.44 -9.61
CA ILE A 18 4.40 -10.17 -10.77
C ILE A 18 5.24 -11.42 -11.15
N GLN A 19 5.76 -12.16 -10.17
CA GLN A 19 6.50 -13.39 -10.41
C GLN A 19 5.64 -14.50 -11.01
N GLN A 20 4.33 -14.49 -10.76
CA GLN A 20 3.36 -15.40 -11.38
C GLN A 20 2.96 -14.97 -12.80
N GLY A 21 3.43 -13.80 -13.26
CA GLY A 21 3.09 -13.23 -14.56
C GLY A 21 1.89 -12.29 -14.54
N ASP A 22 1.31 -12.04 -13.36
CA ASP A 22 0.18 -11.15 -13.19
C ASP A 22 0.61 -9.67 -13.16
N ARG A 23 -0.36 -8.78 -13.35
CA ARG A 23 -0.17 -7.33 -13.29
C ARG A 23 -1.08 -6.75 -12.22
N PRO A 24 -0.65 -6.76 -10.95
CA PRO A 24 -1.48 -6.22 -9.89
C PRO A 24 -1.70 -4.73 -10.08
N SER A 25 -2.93 -4.31 -9.85
CA SER A 25 -3.40 -2.93 -9.99
C SER A 25 -4.09 -2.41 -8.73
N ARG A 26 -4.42 -3.29 -7.78
CA ARG A 26 -5.22 -2.95 -6.61
C ARG A 26 -4.62 -3.53 -5.34
N VAL A 27 -4.84 -2.83 -4.24
CA VAL A 27 -4.57 -3.29 -2.89
C VAL A 27 -5.82 -3.13 -2.04
N PHE A 28 -6.14 -4.17 -1.29
CA PHE A 28 -7.28 -4.20 -0.39
C PHE A 28 -6.77 -4.06 1.03
N LEU A 29 -7.30 -3.07 1.75
CA LEU A 29 -6.92 -2.74 3.12
C LEU A 29 -8.17 -2.40 3.92
N SER A 30 -8.16 -2.68 5.22
CA SER A 30 -9.14 -2.06 6.11
C SER A 30 -8.91 -0.56 6.21
N ARG A 31 -9.97 0.17 6.57
CA ARG A 31 -9.87 1.61 6.90
C ARG A 31 -8.78 1.93 7.93
N ASP A 32 -8.60 1.07 8.92
CA ASP A 32 -7.60 1.26 9.97
C ASP A 32 -6.18 1.07 9.44
N GLN A 33 -5.94 0.04 8.61
CA GLN A 33 -4.65 -0.17 7.95
C GLN A 33 -4.30 0.99 7.02
N TYR A 34 -5.25 1.44 6.20
CA TYR A 34 -5.06 2.58 5.31
C TYR A 34 -4.77 3.87 6.10
N ARG A 35 -5.49 4.13 7.20
CA ARG A 35 -5.19 5.26 8.09
C ARG A 35 -3.80 5.19 8.68
N THR A 36 -3.36 4.02 9.15
CA THR A 36 -2.02 3.81 9.70
C THR A 36 -0.93 4.18 8.69
N VAL A 37 -1.06 3.73 7.43
CA VAL A 37 -0.12 4.06 6.36
C VAL A 37 -0.12 5.57 6.06
N ARG A 38 -1.32 6.19 5.98
CA ARG A 38 -1.46 7.63 5.71
C ARG A 38 -0.91 8.50 6.82
N GLN A 39 -1.14 8.15 8.08
CA GLN A 39 -0.61 8.88 9.24
C GLN A 39 0.91 8.81 9.29
N TRP A 40 1.48 7.63 9.02
CA TRP A 40 2.92 7.44 8.95
C TRP A 40 3.55 8.23 7.78
N HIS A 41 2.93 8.24 6.60
CA HIS A 41 3.37 9.05 5.45
C HIS A 41 3.29 10.55 5.74
N ALA A 42 2.19 11.01 6.35
CA ALA A 42 2.02 12.40 6.76
C ALA A 42 3.02 12.85 7.84
N GLY A 43 3.44 11.94 8.72
CA GLY A 43 4.41 12.20 9.78
C GLY A 43 5.86 12.31 9.32
N LEU A 44 6.20 11.78 8.14
CA LEU A 44 7.57 11.78 7.62
C LEU A 44 7.98 13.11 6.98
N GLY A 45 7.05 14.04 6.76
CA GLY A 45 7.29 15.25 5.98
C GLY A 45 7.53 14.90 4.51
N THR A 46 6.95 15.67 3.60
CA THR A 46 7.20 15.51 2.16
C THR A 46 8.69 15.43 1.87
N LEU A 47 9.17 14.27 1.39
CA LEU A 47 10.53 14.13 0.88
C LEU A 47 10.71 15.10 -0.29
N THR A 48 11.84 15.82 -0.29
CA THR A 48 12.21 16.85 -1.28
C THR A 48 12.35 16.29 -2.72
N GLU A 49 12.20 14.97 -2.91
CA GLU A 49 12.19 14.31 -4.21
C GLU A 49 10.91 13.48 -4.40
N PRO A 50 9.96 13.94 -5.24
CA PRO A 50 8.68 13.25 -5.51
C PRO A 50 8.83 12.03 -6.44
N SER A 51 10.05 11.59 -6.75
CA SER A 51 10.33 10.63 -7.83
C SER A 51 9.86 9.20 -7.54
N VAL A 52 9.57 8.87 -6.27
CA VAL A 52 8.95 7.60 -5.89
C VAL A 52 8.00 7.85 -4.71
N ASP A 53 6.92 8.60 -4.91
CA ASP A 53 5.89 8.70 -3.87
C ASP A 53 5.12 7.37 -3.85
N TYR A 54 5.45 6.53 -2.87
CA TYR A 54 4.91 5.17 -2.72
C TYR A 54 3.58 5.14 -1.96
N VAL A 55 3.07 6.29 -1.51
CA VAL A 55 1.73 6.45 -0.91
C VAL A 55 1.11 7.73 -1.47
N GLY A 56 0.17 7.59 -2.42
CA GLY A 56 -0.62 8.69 -2.94
C GLY A 56 -1.93 8.92 -2.17
N GLU A 57 -2.83 9.73 -2.75
CA GLU A 57 -4.14 10.00 -2.15
C GLU A 57 -5.01 8.74 -2.07
N TYR A 58 -5.07 7.96 -3.14
CA TYR A 58 -5.86 6.72 -3.19
C TYR A 58 -5.05 5.53 -3.69
N CYS A 59 -3.71 5.61 -3.63
CA CYS A 59 -2.85 4.56 -4.11
C CYS A 59 -1.68 4.29 -3.16
N ILE A 60 -1.23 3.04 -3.12
CA ILE A 60 -0.02 2.62 -2.39
C ILE A 60 0.82 1.78 -3.34
N LEU A 61 2.09 2.11 -3.52
CA LEU A 61 3.03 1.45 -4.44
C LEU A 61 2.51 1.38 -5.89
N GLY A 62 1.72 2.39 -6.29
CA GLY A 62 1.06 2.45 -7.59
C GLY A 62 -0.15 1.53 -7.74
N LEU A 63 -0.66 0.96 -6.63
CA LEU A 63 -1.87 0.13 -6.58
C LEU A 63 -3.03 0.96 -6.02
N ASP A 64 -4.19 0.92 -6.67
CA ASP A 64 -5.39 1.59 -6.18
C ASP A 64 -5.88 0.94 -4.87
N VAL A 65 -6.18 1.75 -3.87
CA VAL A 65 -6.63 1.27 -2.55
C VAL A 65 -8.14 1.04 -2.56
N TYR A 66 -8.56 -0.16 -2.15
CA TYR A 66 -9.95 -0.53 -1.93
C TYR A 66 -10.16 -0.93 -0.47
N ASP A 67 -11.33 -0.58 0.07
CA ASP A 67 -11.74 -0.95 1.42
C ASP A 67 -12.06 -2.45 1.47
N ASP A 68 -11.38 -3.18 2.36
CA ASP A 68 -11.74 -4.56 2.69
C ASP A 68 -12.37 -4.61 4.09
N PRO A 69 -13.70 -4.79 4.18
CA PRO A 69 -14.38 -4.87 5.46
C PRO A 69 -13.99 -6.11 6.29
N GLU A 70 -13.40 -7.14 5.66
CA GLU A 70 -12.88 -8.32 6.38
C GLU A 70 -11.49 -8.06 6.99
N GLY A 71 -10.85 -6.95 6.62
CA GLY A 71 -9.52 -6.57 7.10
C GLY A 71 -8.37 -7.42 6.56
N SER A 72 -8.64 -8.22 5.53
CA SER A 72 -7.68 -9.06 4.85
C SER A 72 -6.83 -8.22 3.89
N LEU A 73 -5.53 -8.09 4.17
CA LEU A 73 -4.61 -7.42 3.25
C LEU A 73 -4.34 -8.33 2.05
N ARG A 74 -4.75 -7.90 0.85
CA ARG A 74 -4.45 -8.61 -0.41
C ARG A 74 -4.14 -7.65 -1.56
N VAL A 75 -3.43 -8.17 -2.56
CA VAL A 75 -3.03 -7.45 -3.77
C VAL A 75 -3.55 -8.24 -4.97
N GLU A 76 -4.16 -7.55 -5.93
CA GLU A 76 -4.80 -8.13 -7.12
C GLU A 76 -4.45 -7.35 -8.38
#